data_AF-A0A0L7L6P4-F1
#
_entry.id   AF-A0A0L7L6P4-F1
#
_cell.length_a   1.000
_cell.length_b   1.000
_cell.length_c   1.000
_cell.angle_alpha   90.00
_cell.angle_beta   90.00
_cell.angle_gamma   90.00
#
_symmetry.space_group_name_H-M   'P 1'
#
loop_
_entity.id
_entity.type
_entity.pdbx_description
1 polymer ?
#
loop_
_entity_poly.entity_id
_entity_poly.type
_entity_poly.pdbx_seq_one_letter_code
_entity_poly.pdbx_strand_id
1 'polypeptide(L)'
;MSKPKETQEALIKDQPDKQVQRLDSDIVTPYVEVRDLTGKIILPKSEIVDTIEGIDDTFDDRAFSVSPKDIIQVVNKKKALMWYIEECDHNGKAISYAGKLKKALQEHALVMDIYGCSFNLCPNMDCTKALERDYYFYLAHEESFAVDYVTTKVLAAYHNNAVPIVKVVVLWVFE
;
A
#
# COMPACT_ATOMS: atom_id res chain seq x y z
N MET A 1 -28.48 23.79 -15.38
CA MET A 1 -27.14 23.58 -15.96
C MET A 1 -26.18 23.29 -14.81
N SER A 2 -25.96 22.02 -14.51
CA SER A 2 -25.01 21.56 -13.49
C SER A 2 -23.61 21.53 -14.08
N LYS A 3 -22.65 22.19 -13.43
CA LYS A 3 -21.23 22.12 -13.81
C LYS A 3 -20.73 20.67 -13.72
N PRO A 4 -19.84 20.21 -14.63
CA PRO A 4 -19.26 18.88 -14.54
C PRO A 4 -18.41 18.77 -13.27
N LYS A 5 -18.47 17.62 -12.61
CA LYS A 5 -17.52 17.22 -11.57
C LYS A 5 -16.20 16.91 -12.26
N GLU A 6 -15.39 17.93 -12.43
CA GLU A 6 -14.00 17.82 -12.86
C GLU A 6 -13.18 17.21 -11.70
N THR A 7 -13.26 15.88 -11.63
CA THR A 7 -12.11 14.99 -11.59
C THR A 7 -11.04 15.30 -10.53
N GLN A 8 -11.24 14.82 -9.29
CA GLN A 8 -10.12 14.60 -8.35
C GLN A 8 -9.08 13.63 -8.95
N GLU A 9 -9.46 12.76 -9.88
CA GLU A 9 -8.54 11.89 -10.65
C GLU A 9 -7.61 12.68 -11.61
N ALA A 10 -7.91 13.94 -11.94
CA ALA A 10 -7.08 14.77 -12.82
C ALA A 10 -6.01 15.52 -12.04
N LEU A 11 -6.28 15.84 -10.77
CA LEU A 11 -5.31 16.46 -9.88
C LEU A 11 -4.21 15.48 -9.41
N ILE A 12 -4.45 14.16 -9.49
CA ILE A 12 -3.46 13.14 -9.14
C ILE A 12 -2.54 12.81 -10.34
N LYS A 13 -3.03 12.96 -11.58
CA LYS A 13 -2.31 12.57 -12.80
C LYS A 13 -1.23 13.56 -13.26
N ASP A 14 -1.21 14.78 -12.72
CA ASP A 14 -0.33 15.86 -13.18
C ASP A 14 0.83 16.17 -12.22
N GLN A 15 1.01 15.37 -11.16
CA GLN A 15 2.27 15.36 -10.44
C GLN A 15 3.23 14.45 -11.21
N PRO A 16 4.32 14.97 -11.82
CA PRO A 16 5.37 14.10 -12.31
C PRO A 16 5.76 13.20 -11.15
N ASP A 17 5.86 11.90 -11.39
CA ASP A 17 6.23 10.90 -10.38
C ASP A 17 7.32 11.50 -9.52
N LYS A 18 6.94 11.90 -8.30
CA LYS A 18 7.78 12.74 -7.45
C LYS A 18 8.96 11.85 -7.16
N GLN A 19 10.09 12.08 -7.86
CA GLN A 19 11.18 11.11 -7.93
C GLN A 19 11.49 10.66 -6.50
N VAL A 20 11.23 9.39 -6.22
CA VAL A 20 11.42 8.84 -4.88
C VAL A 20 12.93 8.85 -4.66
N GLN A 21 13.39 9.85 -3.92
CA GLN A 21 14.80 10.04 -3.62
C GLN A 21 15.19 9.13 -2.46
N ARG A 22 16.41 8.61 -2.52
CA ARG A 22 16.99 7.82 -1.44
C ARG A 22 17.07 8.66 -0.17
N LEU A 23 16.92 8.00 0.97
CA LEU A 23 16.96 8.67 2.27
C LEU A 23 18.35 9.18 2.65
N ASP A 24 19.39 8.72 1.95
CA ASP A 24 20.78 9.16 2.07
C ASP A 24 21.18 10.24 1.03
N SER A 25 20.21 10.83 0.32
CA SER A 25 20.44 11.94 -0.63
C SER A 25 20.77 13.25 0.10
N ASP A 26 21.52 14.14 -0.56
CA ASP A 26 21.79 15.51 -0.08
C ASP A 26 20.50 16.31 0.18
N ILE A 27 19.42 15.96 -0.54
CA ILE A 27 18.08 16.53 -0.38
C ILE A 27 17.10 15.39 -0.14
N VAL A 28 16.74 15.14 1.11
CA VAL A 28 15.79 14.08 1.47
C VAL A 28 14.36 14.60 1.32
N THR A 29 13.60 14.01 0.40
CA THR A 29 12.17 14.31 0.21
C THR A 29 11.37 13.01 0.27
N PRO A 30 11.00 12.54 1.49
CA PRO A 30 10.33 11.26 1.63
C PRO A 30 8.94 11.30 1.00
N TYR A 31 8.53 10.19 0.39
CA TYR A 31 7.19 10.07 -0.19
C TYR A 31 6.11 9.98 0.89
N VAL A 32 6.41 9.28 1.99
CA VAL A 32 5.55 9.10 3.16
C VAL A 32 6.32 9.50 4.41
N GLU A 33 5.72 10.32 5.26
CA GLU A 33 6.25 10.67 6.58
C GLU A 33 5.35 10.06 7.65
N VAL A 34 5.94 9.43 8.65
CA VAL A 34 5.23 9.02 9.87
C VAL A 34 5.57 10.02 10.95
N ARG A 35 4.52 10.56 11.60
CA ARG A 35 4.65 11.54 12.66
C ARG A 35 4.05 10.98 13.95
N ASP A 36 4.65 11.32 15.08
CA ASP A 36 4.06 11.02 16.39
C ASP A 36 2.86 11.95 16.68
N LEU A 37 2.20 11.75 17.82
CA LEU A 37 1.06 12.56 18.25
C LEU A 37 1.42 14.04 18.51
N THR A 38 2.71 14.36 18.65
CA THR A 38 3.21 15.74 18.79
C THR A 38 3.49 16.41 17.45
N GLY A 39 3.38 15.66 16.35
CA GLY A 39 3.66 16.13 14.99
C GLY A 39 5.12 15.98 14.57
N LYS A 40 6.00 15.42 15.42
CA LYS A 40 7.41 15.18 15.11
C LYS A 40 7.55 14.02 14.13
N ILE A 41 8.35 14.20 13.09
CA ILE A 41 8.66 13.13 12.12
C ILE A 41 9.50 12.07 12.83
N ILE A 42 9.03 10.83 12.80
CA ILE A 42 9.70 9.65 13.37
C ILE A 42 10.23 8.70 12.27
N LEU A 43 9.64 8.74 11.08
CA LEU A 43 10.07 8.00 9.89
C LEU A 43 9.86 8.85 8.62
N PRO A 44 10.62 8.57 7.55
CA PRO A 44 11.63 7.52 7.44
C PRO A 44 13.01 7.94 8.00
N LYS A 45 13.77 6.98 8.53
CA LYS A 45 15.15 7.18 9.02
C LYS A 45 16.11 6.51 8.03
N SER A 46 17.21 7.17 7.68
CA SER A 46 18.23 6.66 6.74
C SER A 46 19.19 5.66 7.39
N GLU A 47 19.36 5.71 8.71
CA GLU A 47 20.16 4.75 9.46
C GLU A 47 19.34 3.47 9.72
N ILE A 48 19.97 2.31 9.51
CA ILE A 48 19.43 1.01 9.92
C ILE A 48 19.36 1.04 11.45
N VAL A 49 18.17 1.32 11.98
CA VAL A 49 17.93 1.16 13.41
C VAL A 49 17.61 -0.33 13.60
N ASP A 50 18.61 -1.12 14.01
CA ASP A 50 18.51 -2.58 14.25
C ASP A 50 17.37 -2.95 15.22
N THR A 51 16.92 -1.95 15.99
CA THR A 51 15.69 -1.92 16.77
C THR A 51 15.02 -0.62 16.38
N ILE A 52 13.70 -0.51 16.21
CA ILE A 52 13.09 0.81 16.06
C ILE A 52 13.18 1.50 17.43
N GLU A 53 14.36 2.01 17.81
CA GLU A 53 14.57 2.80 19.01
C GLU A 53 13.68 4.04 18.87
N GLY A 54 12.55 4.00 19.59
CA GLY A 54 11.50 5.02 19.53
C GLY A 54 10.11 4.52 19.10
N ILE A 55 9.93 3.26 18.67
CA ILE A 55 8.62 2.61 18.86
C ILE A 55 8.70 2.05 20.27
N ASP A 56 8.21 2.86 21.19
CA ASP A 56 8.05 2.50 22.58
C ASP A 56 7.27 1.17 22.68
N ASP A 57 7.96 0.12 23.11
CA ASP A 57 7.39 -1.19 23.47
C ASP A 57 6.29 -1.04 24.53
N THR A 58 6.21 0.13 25.18
CA THR A 58 5.13 0.54 26.07
C THR A 58 3.98 1.26 25.35
N PHE A 59 3.75 0.95 24.05
CA PHE A 59 2.56 1.38 23.31
C PHE A 59 1.31 1.22 24.20
N ASP A 60 0.85 2.32 24.77
CA ASP A 60 -0.30 2.32 25.66
C ASP A 60 -1.53 2.25 24.78
N ASP A 61 -2.12 1.06 24.65
CA ASP A 61 -3.36 0.81 23.93
C ASP A 61 -4.47 1.80 24.32
N ARG A 62 -4.39 2.36 25.55
CA ARG A 62 -5.36 3.31 26.10
C ARG A 62 -5.15 4.75 25.64
N ALA A 63 -3.94 5.09 25.19
CA ALA A 63 -3.62 6.40 24.62
C ALA A 63 -4.11 6.54 23.17
N PHE A 64 -4.38 5.42 22.48
CA PHE A 64 -4.89 5.42 21.12
C PHE A 64 -6.40 5.17 21.09
N SER A 65 -7.19 6.23 20.91
CA SER A 65 -8.64 6.12 20.72
C SER A 65 -8.97 5.70 19.29
N VAL A 66 -9.15 4.40 19.05
CA VAL A 66 -9.71 3.89 17.79
C VAL A 66 -11.18 4.30 17.69
N SER A 67 -11.61 4.87 16.55
CA SER A 67 -13.02 5.21 16.40
C SER A 67 -13.88 3.94 16.31
N PRO A 68 -15.10 3.93 16.87
CA PRO A 68 -16.01 2.80 16.72
C PRO A 68 -16.28 2.43 15.25
N LYS A 69 -16.21 3.42 14.36
CA LYS A 69 -16.36 3.22 12.91
C LYS A 69 -15.23 2.36 12.35
N ASP A 70 -13.97 2.65 12.72
CA ASP A 70 -12.81 1.89 12.24
C ASP A 70 -12.83 0.45 12.77
N ILE A 71 -13.23 0.25 14.03
CA ILE A 71 -13.41 -1.09 14.60
C ILE A 71 -14.45 -1.86 13.79
N ILE A 72 -15.65 -1.29 13.60
CA ILE A 72 -16.74 -1.92 12.82
C ILE A 72 -16.30 -2.23 11.40
N GLN A 73 -15.52 -1.35 10.79
CA GLN A 73 -15.01 -1.55 9.44
C GLN A 73 -14.03 -2.72 9.36
N VAL A 74 -13.08 -2.82 10.30
CA VAL A 74 -12.09 -3.89 10.31
C VAL A 74 -12.71 -5.25 10.61
N VAL A 75 -13.64 -5.34 11.57
CA VAL A 75 -14.29 -6.62 11.94
C VAL A 75 -15.20 -7.17 10.83
N ASN A 76 -15.65 -6.33 9.91
CA ASN A 76 -16.54 -6.72 8.81
C ASN A 76 -15.79 -7.19 7.55
N LYS A 77 -14.46 -7.00 7.48
CA LYS A 77 -13.64 -7.54 6.39
C LYS A 77 -13.69 -9.07 6.41
N LYS A 78 -13.51 -9.71 5.24
CA LYS A 78 -13.68 -11.17 5.09
C LYS A 78 -12.64 -11.83 4.19
N LYS A 79 -11.94 -11.05 3.38
CA LYS A 79 -10.95 -11.52 2.42
C LYS A 79 -9.57 -11.13 2.90
N ALA A 80 -8.59 -11.96 2.62
CA ALA A 80 -7.24 -11.74 3.11
C ALA A 80 -6.59 -10.60 2.32
N LEU A 81 -6.43 -10.77 1.01
CA LEU A 81 -5.53 -9.94 0.21
C LEU A 81 -6.18 -9.44 -1.06
N MET A 82 -6.05 -8.15 -1.33
CA MET A 82 -6.37 -7.55 -2.62
C MET A 82 -5.11 -7.10 -3.32
N TRP A 83 -5.06 -7.30 -4.63
CA TRP A 83 -4.07 -6.65 -5.49
C TRP A 83 -4.77 -5.97 -6.66
N TYR A 84 -4.49 -4.68 -6.87
CA TYR A 84 -4.92 -3.94 -8.04
C TYR A 84 -3.72 -3.72 -8.96
N ILE A 85 -3.88 -4.09 -10.23
CA ILE A 85 -2.86 -3.92 -11.26
C ILE A 85 -3.16 -2.61 -11.99
N GLU A 86 -2.36 -1.59 -11.71
CA GLU A 86 -2.42 -0.28 -12.35
C GLU A 86 -1.85 -0.32 -13.76
N GLU A 87 -0.69 -0.96 -13.92
CA GLU A 87 -0.01 -1.14 -15.20
C GLU A 87 0.13 -2.64 -15.53
N CYS A 88 -0.30 -3.02 -16.73
CA CYS A 88 -0.32 -4.43 -17.12
C CYS A 88 1.09 -4.96 -17.38
N ASP A 89 1.52 -5.92 -16.56
CA ASP A 89 2.82 -6.58 -16.73
C ASP A 89 2.87 -7.42 -18.01
N HIS A 90 3.50 -6.86 -19.04
CA HIS A 90 3.72 -7.53 -20.33
C HIS A 90 4.62 -8.77 -20.23
N ASN A 91 5.47 -8.86 -19.20
CA ASN A 91 6.40 -9.98 -19.00
C ASN A 91 5.80 -11.11 -18.14
N GLY A 92 4.63 -10.89 -17.54
CA GLY A 92 3.87 -11.86 -16.74
C GLY A 92 4.53 -12.33 -15.44
N LYS A 93 5.64 -11.73 -15.02
CA LYS A 93 6.37 -12.09 -13.79
C LYS A 93 5.56 -11.75 -12.53
N ALA A 94 4.96 -10.56 -12.49
CA ALA A 94 4.12 -10.11 -11.40
C ALA A 94 2.87 -10.98 -11.27
N ILE A 95 2.24 -11.32 -12.40
CA ILE A 95 1.09 -12.22 -12.46
C ILE A 95 1.47 -13.62 -11.99
N SER A 96 2.62 -14.15 -12.41
CA SER A 96 3.13 -15.46 -11.98
C SER A 96 3.37 -15.50 -10.47
N TYR A 97 3.98 -14.46 -9.90
CA TYR A 97 4.14 -14.31 -8.46
C TYR A 97 2.79 -14.30 -7.73
N ALA A 98 1.84 -13.47 -8.19
CA ALA A 98 0.52 -13.38 -7.58
C ALA A 98 -0.25 -14.70 -7.67
N GLY A 99 -0.08 -15.48 -8.75
CA GLY A 99 -0.65 -16.82 -8.87
C GLY A 99 -0.11 -17.79 -7.82
N LYS A 100 1.21 -17.78 -7.57
CA LYS A 100 1.83 -18.59 -6.51
C LYS A 100 1.36 -18.16 -5.12
N LEU A 101 1.32 -16.86 -4.86
CA LEU A 101 0.84 -16.29 -3.60
C LEU A 101 -0.63 -16.65 -3.36
N LYS A 102 -1.48 -16.50 -4.37
CA LYS A 102 -2.90 -16.88 -4.30
C LYS A 102 -3.06 -18.35 -3.95
N LYS A 103 -2.27 -19.25 -4.56
CA LYS A 103 -2.30 -20.68 -4.25
C LYS A 103 -1.92 -20.95 -2.79
N ALA A 104 -0.83 -20.34 -2.31
CA ALA A 104 -0.39 -20.49 -0.93
C ALA A 104 -1.45 -19.98 0.07
N LEU A 105 -2.10 -18.85 -0.22
CA LEU A 105 -3.19 -18.34 0.61
C LEU A 105 -4.42 -19.26 0.61
N GLN A 106 -4.77 -19.83 -0.54
CA GLN A 106 -5.89 -20.77 -0.66
C GLN A 106 -5.71 -22.03 0.19
N GLU A 107 -4.47 -22.51 0.35
CA GLU A 107 -4.14 -23.65 1.23
C GLU A 107 -4.49 -23.38 2.71
N HIS A 108 -4.60 -22.10 3.10
CA HIS A 108 -4.99 -21.65 4.43
C HIS A 108 -6.41 -21.08 4.48
N ALA A 109 -7.26 -21.38 3.48
CA ALA A 109 -8.61 -20.82 3.34
C ALA A 109 -8.66 -19.28 3.30
N LEU A 110 -7.56 -18.64 2.86
CA LEU A 110 -7.46 -17.20 2.71
C LEU A 110 -7.76 -16.80 1.25
N VAL A 111 -8.64 -15.81 1.09
CA VAL A 111 -9.06 -15.34 -0.24
C VAL A 111 -8.16 -14.19 -0.71
N MET A 112 -7.59 -14.37 -1.90
CA MET A 112 -6.90 -13.32 -2.64
C MET A 112 -7.59 -13.02 -3.97
N ASP A 113 -7.89 -11.74 -4.19
CA ASP A 113 -8.47 -11.24 -5.43
C ASP A 113 -7.54 -10.25 -6.15
N ILE A 114 -7.50 -10.39 -7.47
CA ILE A 114 -6.68 -9.59 -8.37
C ILE A 114 -7.63 -8.82 -9.28
N TYR A 115 -7.45 -7.50 -9.33
CA TYR A 115 -8.24 -6.57 -10.14
C TYR A 115 -7.36 -5.84 -11.14
N GLY A 116 -7.97 -5.33 -12.21
CA GLY A 116 -7.28 -4.59 -13.27
C GLY A 116 -6.87 -5.47 -14.46
N CYS A 117 -6.39 -4.84 -15.52
CA CYS A 117 -6.06 -5.49 -16.80
C CYS A 117 -7.20 -6.40 -17.30
N SER A 118 -6.88 -7.66 -17.64
CA SER A 118 -7.84 -8.68 -18.11
C SER A 118 -8.38 -9.58 -16.98
N PHE A 119 -8.20 -9.20 -15.71
CA PHE A 119 -8.75 -9.93 -14.56
C PHE A 119 -10.14 -9.41 -14.20
N ASN A 120 -10.44 -9.28 -12.91
CA ASN A 120 -11.71 -8.75 -12.44
C ASN A 120 -11.74 -7.24 -12.58
N LEU A 121 -12.89 -6.71 -13.01
CA LEU A 121 -13.17 -5.28 -12.97
C LEU A 121 -13.46 -4.84 -11.54
N CYS A 122 -13.00 -3.65 -11.18
CA CYS A 122 -13.34 -3.04 -9.89
C CYS A 122 -14.87 -2.85 -9.80
N PRO A 123 -15.51 -3.19 -8.67
CA PRO A 123 -16.91 -2.85 -8.44
C PRO A 123 -17.12 -1.34 -8.60
N ASN A 124 -18.07 -0.93 -9.44
CA ASN A 124 -18.33 0.48 -9.74
C ASN A 124 -17.10 1.27 -10.25
N MET A 125 -16.14 0.58 -10.90
CA MET A 125 -14.85 1.14 -11.36
C MET A 125 -13.95 1.68 -10.24
N ASP A 126 -14.28 1.41 -8.97
CA ASP A 126 -13.52 1.91 -7.82
C ASP A 126 -13.11 0.74 -6.91
N CYS A 127 -11.84 0.38 -7.02
CA CYS A 127 -11.25 -0.71 -6.26
C CYS A 127 -11.03 -0.35 -4.77
N THR A 128 -10.97 0.95 -4.42
CA THR A 128 -10.72 1.39 -3.04
C THR A 128 -11.87 1.01 -2.12
N LYS A 129 -13.12 1.15 -2.58
CA LYS A 129 -14.31 0.71 -1.82
C LYS A 129 -14.32 -0.80 -1.55
N ALA A 130 -13.84 -1.60 -2.49
CA ALA A 130 -13.72 -3.04 -2.30
C ALA A 130 -12.64 -3.36 -1.26
N LEU A 131 -11.47 -2.71 -1.38
CA LEU A 131 -10.38 -2.79 -0.42
C LEU A 131 -10.85 -2.44 1.00
N GLU A 132 -11.51 -1.28 1.12
CA GLU A 132 -12.01 -0.74 2.37
C GLU A 132 -12.95 -1.72 3.08
N ARG A 133 -13.92 -2.26 2.33
CA ARG A 133 -14.99 -3.10 2.86
C ARG A 133 -14.55 -4.53 3.15
N ASP A 134 -13.77 -5.15 2.25
CA ASP A 134 -13.66 -6.61 2.21
C ASP A 134 -12.28 -7.15 2.64
N TYR A 135 -11.20 -6.39 2.50
CA TYR A 135 -9.84 -6.95 2.57
C TYR A 135 -9.02 -6.44 3.74
N TYR A 136 -8.37 -7.36 4.46
CA TYR A 136 -7.44 -7.03 5.55
C TYR A 136 -6.10 -6.49 5.04
N PHE A 137 -5.62 -7.01 3.92
CA PHE A 137 -4.32 -6.70 3.34
C PHE A 137 -4.44 -6.17 1.92
N TYR A 138 -3.53 -5.26 1.56
CA TYR A 138 -3.34 -4.76 0.20
C TYR A 138 -1.92 -5.09 -0.28
N LEU A 139 -1.78 -5.72 -1.44
CA LEU A 139 -0.48 -5.96 -2.04
C LEU A 139 0.00 -4.70 -2.76
N ALA A 140 0.88 -3.95 -2.11
CA ALA A 140 1.60 -2.83 -2.71
C ALA A 140 2.79 -3.40 -3.51
N HIS A 141 2.51 -3.83 -4.74
CA HIS A 141 3.55 -4.27 -5.68
C HIS A 141 4.23 -3.03 -6.26
N GLU A 142 5.52 -2.86 -5.96
CA GLU A 142 6.35 -1.80 -6.52
C GLU A 142 7.10 -2.34 -7.74
N GLU A 143 7.15 -1.51 -8.79
CA GLU A 143 7.75 -1.84 -10.08
C GLU A 143 9.27 -1.62 -10.10
N SER A 144 9.77 -0.74 -9.23
CA SER A 144 11.21 -0.49 -9.06
C SER A 144 11.82 -1.37 -7.97
N PHE A 145 13.13 -1.57 -8.05
CA PHE A 145 13.96 -2.22 -7.03
C PHE A 145 14.81 -1.22 -6.24
N ALA A 146 14.63 0.08 -6.52
CA ALA A 146 15.43 1.12 -5.88
C ALA A 146 15.24 1.10 -4.36
N VAL A 147 16.34 1.32 -3.64
CA VAL A 147 16.34 1.47 -2.18
C VAL A 147 15.42 2.64 -1.81
N ASP A 148 14.61 2.46 -0.77
CA ASP A 148 13.61 3.42 -0.29
C ASP A 148 12.46 3.72 -1.26
N TYR A 149 12.32 2.96 -2.35
CA TYR A 149 11.25 3.16 -3.32
C TYR A 149 9.90 2.69 -2.80
N VAL A 150 9.07 3.65 -2.41
CA VAL A 150 7.68 3.45 -1.99
C VAL A 150 6.80 4.50 -2.66
N THR A 151 5.64 4.09 -3.17
CA THR A 151 4.69 4.95 -3.89
C THR A 151 3.36 5.11 -3.14
N THR A 152 2.38 5.75 -3.78
CA THR A 152 0.99 5.88 -3.28
C THR A 152 0.33 4.54 -2.98
N LYS A 153 0.83 3.43 -3.53
CA LYS A 153 0.27 2.09 -3.32
C LYS A 153 0.21 1.72 -1.84
N VAL A 154 1.20 2.13 -1.05
CA VAL A 154 1.20 1.93 0.40
C VAL A 154 0.13 2.79 1.09
N LEU A 155 -0.04 4.05 0.67
CA LEU A 155 -1.06 4.94 1.19
C LEU A 155 -2.47 4.46 0.86
N ALA A 156 -2.68 3.82 -0.29
CA ALA A 156 -3.96 3.20 -0.64
C ALA A 156 -4.40 2.16 0.40
N ALA A 157 -3.48 1.42 1.01
CA ALA A 157 -3.81 0.50 2.10
C ALA A 157 -4.23 1.26 3.36
N TYR A 158 -3.39 2.20 3.81
CA TYR A 158 -3.63 2.96 5.03
C TYR A 158 -4.93 3.77 5.00
N HIS A 159 -5.25 4.41 3.87
CA HIS A 159 -6.48 5.17 3.71
C HIS A 159 -7.74 4.31 3.68
N ASN A 160 -7.62 2.99 3.52
CA ASN A 160 -8.73 2.05 3.43
C ASN A 160 -8.74 1.02 4.58
N ASN A 161 -8.12 1.37 5.72
CA ASN A 161 -8.03 0.52 6.92
C ASN A 161 -7.52 -0.90 6.59
N ALA A 162 -6.53 -1.00 5.71
CA ALA A 162 -5.89 -2.24 5.31
C ALA A 162 -4.38 -2.17 5.59
N VAL A 163 -3.78 -3.32 5.87
CA VAL A 163 -2.34 -3.42 6.11
C VAL A 163 -1.62 -3.62 4.77
N PRO A 164 -0.68 -2.74 4.39
CA PRO A 164 0.08 -2.91 3.17
C PRO A 164 1.08 -4.06 3.30
N ILE A 165 1.09 -4.96 2.31
CA ILE A 165 2.18 -5.92 2.07
C ILE A 165 3.01 -5.37 0.92
N VAL A 166 4.21 -4.88 1.22
CA VAL A 166 5.08 -4.26 0.21
C VAL A 166 5.91 -5.34 -0.48
N LYS A 167 5.83 -5.41 -1.82
CA LYS A 167 6.66 -6.28 -2.64
C LYS A 167 7.45 -5.46 -3.66
N VAL A 168 8.72 -5.22 -3.35
CA VAL A 168 9.73 -4.69 -4.27
C VAL A 168 10.18 -5.78 -5.25
N VAL A 169 10.47 -5.42 -6.49
CA VAL A 169 11.14 -6.36 -7.42
C VAL A 169 12.60 -6.48 -6.97
N VAL A 170 13.15 -7.68 -6.90
CA VAL A 170 14.59 -7.88 -6.78
C VAL A 170 15.04 -8.50 -8.09
N LEU A 171 15.75 -7.74 -8.92
CA LEU A 171 16.47 -8.30 -10.05
C LEU A 171 17.73 -8.95 -9.47
N TRP A 172 17.75 -10.27 -9.42
CA TRP A 172 19.01 -10.99 -9.27
C TRP A 172 19.86 -10.65 -10.49
N VAL A 173 20.84 -9.77 -10.29
CA VAL A 173 21.96 -9.66 -11.21
C VAL A 173 22.79 -10.93 -10.95
N PHE A 174 22.76 -11.85 -11.91
CA PHE A 174 23.77 -12.91 -11.95
C PHE A 174 25.11 -12.23 -12.25
N GLU A 175 26.05 -12.28 -11.31
CA GLU A 175 27.48 -12.14 -11.58
C GLU A 175 28.03 -13.42 -12.25
#